data_AF-A0A923ZPL3-F1
#
_entry.id   AF-A0A923ZPL3-F1
#
_cell.length_a   1.000
_cell.length_b   1.000
_cell.length_c   1.000
_cell.angle_alpha   90.00
_cell.angle_beta   90.00
_cell.angle_gamma   90.00
#
_symmetry.space_group_name_H-M   'P 1'
#
loop_
_entity.id
_entity.type
_entity.pdbx_description
1 polymer ?
#
loop_
_entity_poly.entity_id
_entity_poly.type
_entity_poly.pdbx_seq_one_letter_code
_entity_poly.pdbx_strand_id
1 'polypeptide(L)' 'MNSNLFDLEWPPRSGRTQQFPEIDDARWFPLEVSRGKVVKGQVAMLDALVALIAGRS' A
#
# COMPACT_ATOMS: atom_id res chain seq x y z
N MET A 1 6.05 -13.70 13.30
CA MET A 1 5.76 -12.58 12.39
C MET A 1 4.28 -12.68 12.01
N ASN A 2 3.39 -11.97 12.72
CA ASN A 2 1.94 -11.95 12.43
C ASN A 2 1.42 -10.50 12.44
N SER A 3 2.24 -9.55 11.98
CA SER A 3 1.91 -8.12 12.04
C SER A 3 0.99 -7.64 10.91
N ASN A 4 0.59 -8.51 9.98
CA ASN A 4 -0.15 -8.13 8.77
C ASN A 4 -1.62 -8.56 8.83
N LEU A 5 -2.15 -8.92 10.01
CA LEU A 5 -3.56 -9.25 10.18
C LEU A 5 -4.22 -8.20 11.07
N PHE A 6 -5.43 -7.79 10.72
CA PHE A 6 -6.28 -6.96 11.56
C PHE A 6 -7.59 -7.68 11.87
N ASP A 7 -8.12 -7.42 13.06
CA ASP A 7 -9.40 -7.95 13.51
C ASP A 7 -10.54 -7.01 13.07
N LEU A 8 -11.58 -7.57 12.44
CA LEU A 8 -12.78 -6.85 12.03
C LEU A 8 -14.03 -7.63 12.41
N GLU A 9 -15.05 -6.94 12.90
CA GLU A 9 -16.36 -7.55 13.07
C GLU A 9 -17.01 -7.82 11.71
N TRP A 10 -17.29 -9.09 11.42
CA TRP A 10 -17.88 -9.48 10.14
C TRP A 10 -18.76 -10.74 10.27
N PRO A 11 -19.99 -10.74 9.72
CA PRO A 11 -20.69 -9.62 9.06
C PRO A 11 -21.02 -8.46 10.02
N PRO A 12 -21.29 -7.23 9.51
CA PRO A 12 -21.53 -6.08 10.37
C PRO A 12 -22.68 -6.29 11.37
N ARG A 13 -22.47 -5.93 12.64
CA ARG A 13 -23.42 -6.07 13.77
C ARG A 13 -23.71 -7.52 14.18
N SER A 14 -22.84 -8.47 13.86
CA SER A 14 -22.96 -9.87 14.27
C SER A 14 -22.32 -10.17 15.62
N GLY A 15 -21.50 -9.27 16.17
CA GLY A 15 -20.67 -9.51 17.35
C GLY A 15 -19.56 -10.56 17.12
N ARG A 16 -19.34 -11.00 15.87
CA ARG A 16 -18.32 -11.97 15.51
C ARG A 16 -17.10 -11.26 14.91
N THR A 17 -15.93 -11.50 15.49
CA THR A 17 -14.66 -10.95 14.98
C THR A 17 -13.95 -11.98 14.11
N GLN A 18 -13.39 -11.51 12.99
CA GLN A 18 -12.58 -12.31 12.07
C GLN A 18 -11.31 -11.55 11.68
N GLN A 19 -10.23 -12.29 11.41
CA GLN A 19 -8.94 -11.75 10.98
C GLN A 19 -8.85 -11.65 9.46
N PHE A 20 -8.38 -10.50 8.98
CA PHE A 20 -8.15 -10.21 7.57
C PHE A 20 -6.72 -9.70 7.36
N PRO A 21 -6.10 -9.99 6.20
CA PRO A 21 -4.81 -9.38 5.85
C PRO A 21 -4.95 -7.87 5.68
N GLU A 22 -4.00 -7.10 6.22
CA GLU A 22 -3.92 -5.64 6.05
C GLU A 22 -3.67 -5.27 4.58
N ILE A 23 -2.98 -6.13 3.84
CA ILE A 23 -2.64 -5.93 2.43
C ILE A 23 -2.98 -7.22 1.67
N ASP A 24 -3.83 -7.08 0.65
CA ASP A 24 -4.25 -8.20 -0.20
C ASP A 24 -3.17 -8.61 -1.21
N ASP A 25 -2.37 -7.65 -1.71
CA ASP A 25 -1.34 -7.88 -2.72
C ASP A 25 -0.24 -6.81 -2.69
N ALA A 26 1.01 -7.22 -2.90
CA ALA A 26 2.16 -6.32 -3.00
C ALA A 26 3.10 -6.79 -4.10
N ARG A 27 3.45 -5.88 -5.02
CA ARG A 27 4.30 -6.19 -6.18
C ARG A 27 5.29 -5.06 -6.45
N TRP A 28 6.45 -5.43 -6.98
CA TRP A 28 7.44 -4.48 -7.49
C TRP A 28 7.14 -4.16 -8.95
N PHE A 29 7.25 -2.87 -9.30
CA PHE A 29 7.02 -2.39 -10.65
C PHE A 29 8.15 -1.46 -11.10
N PRO A 30 8.46 -1.42 -12.40
CA PRO A 30 9.27 -0.36 -12.97
C PRO A 30 8.64 1.02 -12.72
N LEU A 31 9.49 2.05 -12.59
CA LEU A 31 9.05 3.39 -12.18
C LEU A 31 8.01 4.00 -13.14
N GLU A 32 8.17 3.77 -14.43
CA GLU A 32 7.25 4.19 -15.49
C GLU A 32 5.84 3.59 -15.30
N VAL A 33 5.74 2.39 -14.75
CA VAL A 33 4.46 1.72 -14.47
C VAL A 33 3.89 2.19 -13.13
N SER A 34 4.74 2.44 -12.13
CA SER A 34 4.33 2.81 -10.77
C SER A 34 3.47 4.07 -10.71
N ARG A 35 3.67 5.05 -11.59
CA ARG A 35 2.85 6.28 -11.66
C ARG A 35 1.37 6.01 -11.93
N GLY A 36 1.05 4.96 -12.69
CA GLY A 36 -0.32 4.54 -12.98
C GLY A 36 -0.92 3.59 -11.94
N LYS A 37 -0.14 3.15 -10.95
CA LYS A 37 -0.55 2.21 -9.89
C LYS A 37 -0.85 2.87 -8.55
N VAL A 38 -0.52 4.16 -8.40
CA VAL A 38 -0.76 4.95 -7.19
C VAL A 38 -1.93 5.92 -7.40
N VAL A 39 -2.56 6.34 -6.30
CA VAL A 39 -3.58 7.39 -6.38
C VAL A 39 -2.95 8.72 -6.80
N LYS A 40 -3.72 9.59 -7.48
CA LYS A 40 -3.22 10.86 -8.05
C LYS A 40 -2.44 11.72 -7.03
N GLY A 41 -2.87 11.73 -5.76
CA GLY A 41 -2.20 12.48 -4.70
C GLY A 41 -0.79 11.97 -4.34
N GLN A 42 -0.48 10.71 -4.64
CA GLN A 42 0.81 10.08 -4.34
C GLN A 42 1.83 10.21 -5.48
N VAL A 43 1.42 10.64 -6.68
CA VAL A 43 2.33 10.79 -7.82
C VAL A 43 3.44 11.80 -7.52
N ALA A 44 3.10 12.93 -6.88
CA ALA A 44 4.09 13.94 -6.51
C ALA A 44 5.12 13.43 -5.50
N MET A 45 4.72 12.54 -4.58
CA MET A 45 5.64 11.89 -3.66
C MET A 45 6.62 10.97 -4.40
N LEU A 46 6.11 10.20 -5.36
CA LEU A 46 6.93 9.31 -6.18
C LEU A 46 7.96 10.11 -7.00
N ASP A 47 7.54 11.21 -7.62
CA ASP A 47 8.45 12.08 -8.38
C ASP A 47 9.52 12.74 -7.48
N ALA A 48 9.15 13.18 -6.27
CA ALA A 48 10.10 13.71 -5.30
C ALA A 48 11.15 12.68 -4.86
N LEU A 49 10.72 11.43 -4.63
CA LEU A 49 11.63 10.33 -4.28
C LEU A 49 12.64 10.08 -5.40
N VAL A 50 12.18 10.05 -6.65
CA VAL A 50 13.06 9.85 -7.81
C VAL A 50 14.08 10.96 -7.92
N ALA A 51 13.66 12.22 -7.78
CA ALA A 51 14.56 13.36 -7.79
C ALA A 51 15.62 13.29 -6.68
N LEU A 52 15.22 12.89 -5.46
CA LEU A 52 16.12 12.73 -4.33
C LEU A 52 17.19 11.65 -4.56
N ILE A 53 16.79 10.51 -5.16
CA ILE A 53 17.72 9.42 -5.46
C ILE A 53 18.68 9.84 -6.58
N ALA A 54 18.19 10.52 -7.62
CA ALA A 54 19.03 10.98 -8.73
C ALA A 54 20.09 12.00 -8.29
N GLY A 55 19.77 12.86 -7.31
CA GLY A 55 20.72 13.82 -6.74
C GLY A 55 21.72 13.22 -5.74
N ARG A 56 21.61 11.92 -5.43
CA ARG A 56 22.54 11.18 -4.55
C ARG A 56 23.57 10.35 -5.32
N SER A 57 23.53 10.36 -6.65
CA SER A 57 24.47 9.65 -7.54
C SER A 57 25.67 10.50 -7.92
#